data_AF-A0A9E5DWW6-F1
#
_entry.id   AF-A0A9E5DWW6-F1
#
_cell.length_a   1.000
_cell.length_b   1.000
_cell.length_c   1.000
_cell.angle_alpha   90.00
_cell.angle_beta   90.00
_cell.angle_gamma   90.00
#
_symmetry.space_group_name_H-M   'P 1'
#
loop_
_entity.id
_entity.type
_entity.pdbx_description
1 polymer ?
#
loop_
_entity_poly.entity_id
_entity_poly.type
_entity_poly.pdbx_seq_one_letter_code
_entity_poly.pdbx_strand_id
1 'polypeptide(L)'
;MRRISTLCALISTSCVVLAAGCGADGGGSPGPAAVADANQEAGAGSDTAASGTDAKLTDTAATDVKADTGASELPKVDTKKDVGKPADDQITGAISLDPANSQKDDLAPTDDVDWYTFDGKKGDLVILQIAAQGTKAPFAADSIDTVLTLFGPDQKPYAFNDDPVPRDNNDSELYTILPLDGKYYVKVEECNSWLATATNVPAGASCAKPVDKTIVDYELFFAILDPTKALVAMDTEKGNDAASAIEVPYKKNQAGTGYIAPLIYGYFTDTNDVDVFMIKLPADVPVAADKRLSVNIEGFAPGALGNGSTSSPGSIGLSYAATPAAWLALADFSNEDADLATPVTADVGYLLFVPHKGDKKGANDFYILVNSFGAGNPVEQKEADNNTLAGAEELPNQQKSGLPKYFVEGNLGTGDVDHFALSVAGLPKTASKISVSCAAQMDGSGLRGLTADLLDAKGVSFGFAAETSKAALLVKQVDIPAGADKVILKLSFDKQEATVAGNYYRCGIHVLEPQAGN
;
A
#
# COMPACT_ATOMS: atom_id res chain seq x y z
N MET A 1 -15.05 -6.54 0.73
CA MET A 1 -13.85 -6.92 -0.05
C MET A 1 -13.17 -5.62 -0.45
N ARG A 2 -12.38 -5.06 0.47
CA ARG A 2 -11.39 -4.03 0.14
C ARG A 2 -10.37 -4.65 -0.83
N ARG A 3 -9.85 -3.86 -1.77
CA ARG A 3 -8.98 -4.36 -2.84
C ARG A 3 -7.72 -4.99 -2.25
N ILE A 4 -7.33 -6.14 -2.77
CA ILE A 4 -5.94 -6.60 -2.70
C ILE A 4 -5.28 -6.02 -3.95
N SER A 5 -4.80 -4.78 -3.85
CA SER A 5 -3.89 -4.23 -4.86
C SER A 5 -2.57 -4.99 -4.73
N THR A 6 -2.45 -6.15 -5.39
CA THR A 6 -1.22 -6.93 -5.37
C THR A 6 -0.17 -6.25 -6.26
N LEU A 7 0.36 -5.12 -5.81
CA LEU A 7 1.63 -4.63 -6.32
C LEU A 7 2.69 -5.56 -5.74
N CYS A 8 3.28 -6.41 -6.58
CA CYS A 8 4.41 -7.24 -6.18
C CYS A 8 5.67 -6.36 -6.11
N ALA A 9 5.69 -5.43 -5.17
CA ALA A 9 6.92 -4.88 -4.64
C ALA A 9 7.35 -5.84 -3.53
N LEU A 10 8.56 -6.39 -3.62
CA LEU A 10 9.23 -6.99 -2.46
C LEU A 10 9.53 -5.85 -1.47
N ILE A 11 8.51 -5.44 -0.72
CA ILE A 11 8.71 -4.68 0.51
C ILE A 11 8.92 -5.74 1.57
N SER A 12 10.18 -6.18 1.73
CA SER A 12 10.56 -6.72 3.02
C SER A 12 10.29 -5.62 4.04
N THR A 13 9.46 -5.89 5.04
CA THR A 13 9.18 -5.03 6.19
C THR A 13 10.50 -4.73 6.91
N SER A 14 11.27 -3.80 6.37
CA SER A 14 12.40 -3.19 7.03
C SER A 14 11.80 -2.02 7.78
N CYS A 15 11.29 -2.29 8.99
CA CYS A 15 11.01 -1.25 9.95
C CYS A 15 12.36 -0.60 10.30
N VAL A 16 12.74 0.45 9.55
CA VAL A 16 13.93 1.23 9.86
C VAL A 16 13.55 2.19 10.98
N VAL A 17 13.77 1.75 12.20
CA VAL A 17 13.68 2.59 13.39
C VAL A 17 14.62 3.78 13.22
N LEU A 18 14.05 4.98 13.09
CA LEU A 18 14.76 6.25 13.12
C LEU A 18 15.09 6.61 14.58
N ALA A 19 16.02 5.89 15.20
CA ALA A 19 16.53 6.26 16.52
C ALA A 19 17.41 7.51 16.41
N ALA A 20 17.16 8.47 17.31
CA ALA A 20 17.87 9.75 17.36
C ALA A 20 19.34 9.58 17.78
N GLY A 21 20.28 9.77 16.84
CA GLY A 21 21.70 9.95 17.13
C GLY A 21 22.06 11.43 17.20
N CYS A 22 22.38 11.93 18.40
CA CYS A 22 23.03 13.23 18.60
C CYS A 22 24.56 13.07 18.55
N GLY A 23 25.26 13.87 17.75
CA GLY A 23 26.71 14.01 17.83
C GLY A 23 27.33 14.74 16.64
N ALA A 24 27.94 15.90 16.90
CA ALA A 24 28.47 16.86 15.93
C ALA A 24 29.97 16.69 15.61
N ASP A 25 30.34 17.33 14.49
CA ASP A 25 31.64 17.91 14.09
C ASP A 25 32.80 17.02 13.56
N GLY A 26 33.31 17.43 12.38
CA GLY A 26 34.68 17.14 11.93
C GLY A 26 34.84 17.01 10.41
N GLY A 27 35.20 18.11 9.73
CA GLY A 27 35.34 18.19 8.27
C GLY A 27 36.57 17.52 7.65
N GLY A 28 36.55 17.43 6.31
CA GLY A 28 37.69 17.07 5.48
C GLY A 28 37.29 16.68 4.06
N SER A 29 37.52 17.57 3.10
CA SER A 29 37.40 17.36 1.65
C SER A 29 38.82 17.36 1.03
N PRO A 30 39.03 17.15 -0.28
CA PRO A 30 38.69 16.01 -1.14
C PRO A 30 39.93 15.45 -1.88
N GLY A 31 39.78 14.35 -2.64
CA GLY A 31 40.83 13.85 -3.55
C GLY A 31 40.33 12.81 -4.56
N PRO A 32 40.54 12.97 -5.89
CA PRO A 32 39.87 12.21 -6.95
C PRO A 32 40.73 11.13 -7.63
N ALA A 33 40.09 10.10 -8.19
CA ALA A 33 40.53 9.31 -9.36
C ALA A 33 39.35 8.41 -9.78
N ALA A 34 38.66 8.56 -10.91
CA ALA A 34 39.06 8.52 -12.32
C ALA A 34 39.40 7.10 -12.84
N VAL A 35 38.50 6.64 -13.72
CA VAL A 35 38.66 5.73 -14.89
C VAL A 35 38.85 4.22 -14.63
N ALA A 36 37.87 3.39 -15.02
CA ALA A 36 37.90 2.69 -16.31
C ALA A 36 36.76 1.67 -16.47
N ASP A 37 36.21 1.76 -17.67
CA ASP A 37 35.22 0.94 -18.36
C ASP A 37 35.77 -0.44 -18.73
N ALA A 38 34.97 -1.51 -18.61
CA ALA A 38 35.05 -2.72 -19.45
C ALA A 38 33.89 -3.69 -19.18
N ASN A 39 33.02 -3.79 -20.19
CA ASN A 39 32.16 -4.94 -20.49
C ASN A 39 32.88 -6.30 -20.38
N GLN A 40 32.23 -7.28 -19.75
CA GLN A 40 32.22 -8.64 -20.29
C GLN A 40 31.03 -9.46 -19.74
N GLU A 41 30.25 -10.00 -20.67
CA GLU A 41 29.24 -11.01 -20.45
C GLU A 41 29.84 -12.41 -20.16
N ALA A 42 28.97 -13.25 -19.61
CA ALA A 42 28.92 -14.71 -19.68
C ALA A 42 29.56 -15.52 -18.55
N GLY A 43 28.76 -16.47 -18.05
CA GLY A 43 29.27 -17.81 -17.77
C GLY A 43 29.00 -18.33 -16.36
N ALA A 44 27.98 -19.18 -16.25
CA ALA A 44 27.67 -19.99 -15.08
C ALA A 44 28.81 -20.97 -14.68
N GLY A 45 28.87 -21.31 -13.39
CA GLY A 45 29.37 -22.62 -12.96
C GLY A 45 30.10 -22.68 -11.61
N SER A 46 29.42 -23.32 -10.64
CA SER A 46 29.96 -24.36 -9.74
C SER A 46 30.88 -23.98 -8.56
N ASP A 47 30.43 -24.44 -7.39
CA ASP A 47 31.10 -24.53 -6.08
C ASP A 47 32.52 -25.09 -6.12
N THR A 48 33.42 -24.56 -5.27
CA THR A 48 34.24 -25.36 -4.32
C THR A 48 34.83 -24.47 -3.22
N ALA A 49 34.72 -24.93 -1.97
CA ALA A 49 35.31 -24.35 -0.78
C ALA A 49 36.82 -24.63 -0.65
N ALA A 50 37.59 -23.71 -0.02
CA ALA A 50 38.57 -24.03 1.04
C ALA A 50 39.36 -22.78 1.55
N SER A 51 39.26 -22.57 2.87
CA SER A 51 40.29 -22.19 3.85
C SER A 51 41.33 -21.06 3.59
N GLY A 52 41.24 -20.04 4.45
CA GLY A 52 42.27 -19.75 5.47
C GLY A 52 43.31 -18.68 5.15
N THR A 53 43.31 -17.57 5.90
CA THR A 53 44.33 -17.28 6.93
C THR A 53 44.11 -15.92 7.60
N ASP A 54 44.41 -15.90 8.90
CA ASP A 54 44.28 -14.82 9.86
C ASP A 54 45.16 -13.60 9.56
N ALA A 55 44.61 -12.41 9.80
CA ALA A 55 45.39 -11.23 10.19
C ALA A 55 44.70 -10.54 11.38
N LYS A 56 45.32 -10.70 12.53
CA LYS A 56 44.98 -10.13 13.84
C LYS A 56 45.52 -8.69 13.92
N LEU A 57 44.64 -7.72 14.16
CA LEU A 57 45.01 -6.39 14.66
C LEU A 57 44.07 -6.02 15.80
N THR A 58 44.67 -5.75 16.94
CA THR A 58 44.07 -5.32 18.20
C THR A 58 44.01 -3.81 18.27
N ASP A 59 42.83 -3.24 18.52
CA ASP A 59 42.71 -2.06 19.38
C ASP A 59 41.34 -2.04 20.09
N THR A 60 41.33 -1.48 21.29
CA THR A 60 40.32 -1.69 22.33
C THR A 60 39.40 -0.48 22.46
N ALA A 61 38.14 -0.74 22.81
CA ALA A 61 37.12 0.17 23.35
C ALA A 61 36.25 0.97 22.36
N ALA A 62 35.20 0.31 21.88
CA ALA A 62 33.85 0.88 21.76
C ALA A 62 32.84 -0.23 22.07
N THR A 63 31.89 0.02 22.95
CA THR A 63 30.79 -0.91 23.26
C THR A 63 29.81 -0.92 22.09
N ASP A 64 29.91 -1.96 21.27
CA ASP A 64 28.98 -2.27 20.18
C ASP A 64 27.56 -2.53 20.72
N VAL A 65 26.61 -1.69 20.34
CA VAL A 65 25.22 -2.15 20.16
C VAL A 65 25.20 -2.82 18.79
N LYS A 66 25.26 -4.15 18.78
CA LYS A 66 24.95 -4.94 17.59
C LYS A 66 23.52 -4.59 17.16
N ALA A 67 23.38 -4.01 15.97
CA ALA A 67 22.15 -4.16 15.21
C ALA A 67 22.00 -5.65 14.90
N ASP A 68 21.04 -6.30 15.56
CA ASP A 68 20.66 -7.66 15.27
C ASP A 68 19.93 -7.68 13.93
N THR A 69 20.64 -8.02 12.86
CA THR A 69 20.06 -8.35 11.55
C THR A 69 19.67 -9.83 11.48
N GLY A 70 19.57 -10.51 12.62
CA GLY A 70 18.92 -11.80 12.69
C GLY A 70 17.47 -11.63 12.25
N ALA A 71 17.08 -12.35 11.20
CA ALA A 71 15.70 -12.80 11.10
C ALA A 71 15.44 -13.57 12.39
N SER A 72 14.91 -12.88 13.42
CA SER A 72 14.51 -13.52 14.65
C SER A 72 13.39 -14.47 14.23
N GLU A 73 13.68 -15.77 14.20
CA GLU A 73 12.62 -16.71 14.51
C GLU A 73 11.98 -16.18 15.79
N LEU A 74 10.69 -15.83 15.72
CA LEU A 74 9.93 -15.51 16.92
C LEU A 74 10.19 -16.69 17.87
N PRO A 75 10.78 -16.46 19.07
CA PRO A 75 10.98 -17.55 20.00
C PRO A 75 9.61 -18.18 20.23
N LYS A 76 9.50 -19.50 20.09
CA LYS A 76 8.27 -20.23 20.39
C LYS A 76 7.83 -19.89 21.80
N VAL A 77 6.87 -18.97 21.94
CA VAL A 77 6.19 -18.73 23.20
C VAL A 77 5.46 -20.02 23.53
N ASP A 78 5.50 -20.41 24.80
CA ASP A 78 4.89 -21.64 25.28
C ASP A 78 3.41 -21.61 24.90
N THR A 79 2.99 -22.44 23.94
CA THR A 79 1.59 -22.64 23.48
C THR A 79 0.58 -23.00 24.58
N LYS A 80 0.94 -22.86 25.85
CA LYS A 80 -0.02 -22.50 26.87
C LYS A 80 -0.57 -21.12 26.51
N LYS A 81 -1.61 -21.14 25.66
CA LYS A 81 -2.92 -20.51 25.86
C LYS A 81 -2.87 -19.58 27.06
N ASP A 82 -3.31 -18.34 26.91
CA ASP A 82 -3.60 -17.45 28.04
C ASP A 82 -4.56 -18.10 29.07
N VAL A 83 -4.02 -18.98 29.91
CA VAL A 83 -4.75 -19.73 30.93
C VAL A 83 -4.70 -18.85 32.16
N GLY A 84 -5.47 -17.77 32.07
CA GLY A 84 -5.69 -16.80 33.12
C GLY A 84 -5.66 -15.41 32.54
N LYS A 85 -6.85 -14.84 32.27
CA LYS A 85 -7.09 -13.45 31.88
C LYS A 85 -5.94 -12.54 32.31
N PRO A 86 -4.98 -12.24 31.42
CA PRO A 86 -3.87 -11.39 31.80
C PRO A 86 -4.45 -10.00 32.12
N ALA A 87 -3.70 -9.19 32.88
CA ALA A 87 -4.25 -7.95 33.43
C ALA A 87 -4.65 -6.95 32.32
N ASP A 88 -3.97 -7.05 31.18
CA ASP A 88 -4.14 -6.37 29.90
C ASP A 88 -5.36 -6.81 29.09
N ASP A 89 -6.11 -7.86 29.48
CA ASP A 89 -7.49 -8.10 29.01
C ASP A 89 -8.44 -6.92 29.28
N GLN A 90 -8.02 -6.01 30.15
CA GLN A 90 -8.79 -4.87 30.61
C GLN A 90 -7.96 -3.60 30.49
N ILE A 91 -8.60 -2.51 30.07
CA ILE A 91 -7.98 -1.17 29.99
C ILE A 91 -7.27 -0.73 31.28
N THR A 92 -7.70 -1.23 32.45
CA THR A 92 -7.07 -0.93 33.75
C THR A 92 -5.74 -1.61 33.98
N GLY A 93 -5.43 -2.69 33.25
CA GLY A 93 -4.14 -3.36 33.27
C GLY A 93 -3.30 -3.09 32.03
N ALA A 94 -3.63 -2.05 31.27
CA ALA A 94 -2.95 -1.72 30.02
C ALA A 94 -1.42 -1.57 30.20
N ILE A 95 -0.66 -2.20 29.31
CA ILE A 95 0.81 -2.17 29.31
C ILE A 95 1.31 -0.86 28.72
N SER A 96 2.27 -0.19 29.38
CA SER A 96 2.84 1.06 28.87
C SER A 96 3.75 0.80 27.66
N LEU A 97 3.49 1.47 26.54
CA LEU A 97 4.33 1.43 25.35
C LEU A 97 5.53 2.37 25.51
N ASP A 98 6.66 1.94 24.95
CA ASP A 98 7.88 2.72 24.82
C ASP A 98 8.16 2.93 23.33
N PRO A 99 8.22 4.17 22.82
CA PRO A 99 8.51 4.42 21.40
C PRO A 99 9.91 3.94 20.95
N ALA A 100 10.79 3.56 21.89
CA ALA A 100 12.11 3.00 21.58
C ALA A 100 12.11 1.47 21.38
N ASN A 101 11.04 0.77 21.79
CA ASN A 101 11.00 -0.69 21.83
C ASN A 101 9.67 -1.21 21.28
N SER A 102 9.73 -2.25 20.47
CA SER A 102 8.54 -3.04 20.15
C SER A 102 8.11 -3.89 21.35
N GLN A 103 6.80 -4.13 21.45
CA GLN A 103 6.19 -4.97 22.47
C GLN A 103 5.80 -6.30 21.85
N LYS A 104 6.18 -7.42 22.47
CA LYS A 104 5.84 -8.77 22.00
C LYS A 104 4.78 -9.36 22.89
N ASP A 105 3.78 -9.97 22.28
CA ASP A 105 2.66 -10.64 22.96
C ASP A 105 2.11 -11.80 22.13
N ASP A 106 1.13 -12.51 22.69
CA ASP A 106 0.27 -13.42 21.94
C ASP A 106 -1.19 -13.01 22.07
N LEU A 107 -1.99 -13.32 21.04
CA LEU A 107 -3.40 -12.98 20.99
C LEU A 107 -4.20 -14.22 20.64
N ALA A 108 -4.89 -14.79 21.62
CA ALA A 108 -5.75 -15.92 21.38
C ALA A 108 -6.87 -15.53 20.39
N PRO A 109 -7.26 -16.41 19.46
CA PRO A 109 -8.14 -16.01 18.35
C PRO A 109 -9.58 -15.67 18.78
N THR A 110 -9.93 -15.96 20.03
CA THR A 110 -11.27 -15.78 20.59
C THR A 110 -11.18 -15.34 22.04
N ASP A 111 -12.02 -14.38 22.41
CA ASP A 111 -12.21 -13.88 23.79
C ASP A 111 -10.98 -13.22 24.43
N ASP A 112 -10.03 -12.77 23.60
CA ASP A 112 -8.76 -12.15 24.02
C ASP A 112 -8.61 -10.76 23.41
N VAL A 113 -8.10 -9.83 24.21
CA VAL A 113 -7.89 -8.43 23.86
C VAL A 113 -6.70 -7.86 24.65
N ASP A 114 -5.70 -7.34 23.96
CA ASP A 114 -4.56 -6.72 24.64
C ASP A 114 -4.71 -5.21 24.70
N TRP A 115 -4.62 -4.66 25.90
CA TRP A 115 -4.64 -3.23 26.12
C TRP A 115 -3.23 -2.68 26.38
N TYR A 116 -2.92 -1.59 25.70
CA TYR A 116 -1.69 -0.83 25.87
C TYR A 116 -1.98 0.65 26.14
N THR A 117 -1.01 1.40 26.65
CA THR A 117 -1.15 2.83 26.95
C THR A 117 0.14 3.60 26.67
N PHE A 118 0.00 4.87 26.30
CA PHE A 118 1.12 5.81 26.19
C PHE A 118 0.64 7.23 26.53
N ASP A 119 1.56 8.12 26.87
CA ASP A 119 1.26 9.55 27.03
C ASP A 119 1.59 10.29 25.72
N GLY A 120 0.59 10.93 25.12
CA GLY A 120 0.70 11.65 23.86
C GLY A 120 0.41 13.14 24.01
N LYS A 121 0.87 13.94 23.05
CA LYS A 121 0.59 15.37 22.94
C LYS A 121 -0.25 15.65 21.72
N LYS A 122 -1.05 16.72 21.80
CA LYS A 122 -1.79 17.25 20.68
C LYS A 122 -0.83 17.56 19.52
N GLY A 123 -1.16 17.05 18.35
CA GLY A 123 -0.40 17.22 17.12
C GLY A 123 0.71 16.19 16.90
N ASP A 124 0.94 15.28 17.85
CA ASP A 124 1.83 14.14 17.63
C ASP A 124 1.26 13.28 16.48
N LEU A 125 2.08 13.02 15.48
CA LEU A 125 1.82 12.03 14.43
C LEU A 125 2.24 10.66 14.96
N VAL A 126 1.28 9.78 15.18
CA VAL A 126 1.49 8.44 15.75
C VAL A 126 1.35 7.38 14.66
N ILE A 127 2.26 6.41 14.69
CA ILE A 127 2.14 5.13 13.99
C ILE A 127 2.05 3.99 15.01
N LEU A 128 1.12 3.07 14.78
CA LEU A 128 0.99 1.79 15.46
C LEU A 128 0.99 0.70 14.39
N GLN A 129 1.78 -0.34 14.55
CA GLN A 129 1.86 -1.43 13.56
C GLN A 129 1.99 -2.76 14.26
N ILE A 130 1.26 -3.76 13.78
CA ILE A 130 1.40 -5.15 14.21
C ILE A 130 2.31 -5.89 13.21
N ALA A 131 3.09 -6.84 13.72
CA ALA A 131 3.76 -7.86 12.94
C ALA A 131 3.41 -9.24 13.53
N ALA A 132 2.41 -9.92 12.95
CA ALA A 132 1.92 -11.23 13.40
C ALA A 132 2.33 -12.37 12.48
N GLN A 133 2.62 -12.08 11.21
CA GLN A 133 2.93 -13.12 10.21
C GLN A 133 4.41 -13.53 10.23
N GLY A 134 5.30 -12.76 10.85
CA GLY A 134 6.74 -13.05 10.91
C GLY A 134 7.35 -13.30 9.53
N THR A 135 7.90 -14.51 9.31
CA THR A 135 8.48 -14.90 8.01
C THR A 135 7.50 -15.63 7.08
N LYS A 136 6.21 -15.64 7.40
CA LYS A 136 5.19 -16.35 6.60
C LYS A 136 4.84 -15.56 5.33
N ALA A 137 4.15 -16.25 4.43
CA ALA A 137 3.60 -15.59 3.27
C ALA A 137 2.54 -14.57 3.73
N PRO A 138 2.46 -13.40 3.06
CA PRO A 138 1.38 -12.46 3.31
C PRO A 138 0.02 -13.14 3.24
N PHE A 139 -0.91 -12.70 4.09
CA PHE A 139 -2.27 -13.25 4.18
C PHE A 139 -2.32 -14.72 4.61
N ALA A 140 -1.33 -15.19 5.37
CA ALA A 140 -1.31 -16.55 5.92
C ALA A 140 -2.60 -16.84 6.70
N ALA A 141 -3.38 -17.81 6.23
CA ALA A 141 -4.71 -18.07 6.80
C ALA A 141 -4.63 -18.47 8.29
N ASP A 142 -3.58 -19.20 8.67
CA ASP A 142 -3.30 -19.70 10.02
C ASP A 142 -2.72 -18.66 10.99
N SER A 143 -2.48 -17.42 10.52
CA SER A 143 -2.09 -16.27 11.35
C SER A 143 -3.28 -15.41 11.72
N ILE A 144 -3.26 -14.87 12.94
CA ILE A 144 -4.26 -13.90 13.40
C ILE A 144 -4.41 -12.74 12.41
N ASP A 145 -5.63 -12.25 12.30
CA ASP A 145 -6.01 -11.08 11.50
C ASP A 145 -6.32 -10.00 12.53
N THR A 146 -5.41 -9.06 12.73
CA THR A 146 -5.50 -8.16 13.89
C THR A 146 -6.35 -6.93 13.58
N VAL A 147 -6.75 -6.25 14.65
CA VAL A 147 -7.41 -4.95 14.62
C VAL A 147 -6.70 -4.04 15.62
N LEU A 148 -6.33 -2.83 15.21
CA LEU A 148 -5.88 -1.75 16.09
C LEU A 148 -7.01 -0.76 16.31
N THR A 149 -7.35 -0.48 17.57
CA THR A 149 -8.22 0.65 17.95
C THR A 149 -7.49 1.58 18.92
N LEU A 150 -7.37 2.87 18.56
CA LEU A 150 -6.85 3.90 19.45
C LEU A 150 -8.01 4.58 20.20
N PHE A 151 -7.88 4.66 21.52
CA PHE A 151 -8.78 5.38 22.42
C PHE A 151 -8.09 6.63 22.98
N GLY A 152 -8.83 7.73 23.02
CA GLY A 152 -8.36 8.99 23.59
C GLY A 152 -8.29 9.00 25.12
N PRO A 153 -7.86 10.12 25.71
CA PRO A 153 -7.86 10.33 27.17
C PRO A 153 -9.23 10.23 27.83
N ASP A 154 -10.32 10.39 27.06
CA ASP A 154 -11.69 10.18 27.50
C ASP A 154 -12.18 8.72 27.31
N GLN A 155 -11.28 7.80 26.97
CA GLN A 155 -11.53 6.38 26.71
C GLN A 155 -12.58 6.14 25.61
N LYS A 156 -12.73 7.08 24.67
CA LYS A 156 -13.54 6.89 23.47
C LYS A 156 -12.66 6.52 22.28
N PRO A 157 -13.15 5.69 21.35
CA PRO A 157 -12.40 5.34 20.15
C PRO A 157 -12.22 6.59 19.27
N TYR A 158 -10.99 6.83 18.85
CA TYR A 158 -10.59 7.95 18.00
C TYR A 158 -10.20 7.50 16.60
N ALA A 159 -9.55 6.35 16.48
CA ALA A 159 -9.03 5.84 15.23
C ALA A 159 -8.96 4.31 15.26
N PHE A 160 -9.00 3.70 14.09
CA PHE A 160 -9.09 2.26 13.89
C PHE A 160 -8.42 1.87 12.57
N ASN A 161 -7.75 0.73 12.53
CA ASN A 161 -7.43 0.06 11.27
C ASN A 161 -7.20 -1.45 11.46
N ASP A 162 -7.58 -2.25 10.45
CA ASP A 162 -7.41 -3.71 10.43
C ASP A 162 -6.25 -4.19 9.54
N ASP A 163 -6.01 -3.52 8.41
CA ASP A 163 -4.98 -3.86 7.42
C ASP A 163 -4.07 -2.67 7.10
N PRO A 164 -2.85 -2.85 6.57
CA PRO A 164 -2.03 -1.73 6.13
C PRO A 164 -2.61 -1.03 4.88
N VAL A 165 -2.14 0.18 4.61
CA VAL A 165 -2.49 0.97 3.41
C VAL A 165 -1.18 1.31 2.66
N PRO A 166 -0.89 0.72 1.48
CA PRO A 166 -1.71 -0.26 0.75
C PRO A 166 -1.82 -1.58 1.49
N ARG A 167 -2.93 -2.30 1.27
CA ARG A 167 -3.10 -3.64 1.82
C ARG A 167 -2.19 -4.63 1.12
N ASP A 168 -1.16 -5.08 1.81
CA ASP A 168 -0.24 -6.13 1.35
C ASP A 168 -0.16 -7.34 2.29
N ASN A 169 -0.79 -7.30 3.47
CA ASN A 169 -0.92 -8.39 4.45
C ASN A 169 -2.19 -8.19 5.34
N ASN A 170 -2.34 -8.98 6.42
CA ASN A 170 -3.45 -8.88 7.42
C ASN A 170 -3.00 -8.33 8.79
N ASP A 171 -1.84 -7.68 8.87
CA ASP A 171 -1.31 -7.13 10.11
C ASP A 171 -1.73 -5.65 10.19
N SER A 172 -2.48 -5.27 11.22
CA SER A 172 -2.98 -3.90 11.34
C SER A 172 -1.87 -2.86 11.38
N GLU A 173 -2.12 -1.73 10.72
CA GLU A 173 -1.25 -0.55 10.76
C GLU A 173 -2.10 0.72 10.85
N LEU A 174 -1.88 1.58 11.83
CA LEU A 174 -2.67 2.77 12.07
C LEU A 174 -1.79 4.01 12.12
N TYR A 175 -2.10 4.99 11.27
CA TYR A 175 -1.55 6.34 11.31
C TYR A 175 -2.61 7.32 11.81
N THR A 176 -2.24 8.23 12.70
CA THR A 176 -3.17 9.24 13.23
C THR A 176 -2.45 10.47 13.78
N ILE A 177 -3.18 11.57 13.90
CA ILE A 177 -2.73 12.79 14.58
C ILE A 177 -3.56 13.00 15.83
N LEU A 178 -2.88 13.10 16.98
CA LEU A 178 -3.55 13.19 18.27
C LEU A 178 -4.24 14.56 18.47
N PRO A 179 -5.54 14.60 18.82
CA PRO A 179 -6.25 15.88 18.97
C PRO A 179 -6.01 16.57 20.31
N LEU A 180 -5.51 15.85 21.32
CA LEU A 180 -5.45 16.28 22.71
C LEU A 180 -4.14 15.80 23.37
N ASP A 181 -3.75 16.49 24.44
CA ASP A 181 -2.73 15.98 25.36
C ASP A 181 -3.37 14.95 26.30
N GLY A 182 -2.63 13.91 26.66
CA GLY A 182 -3.02 13.01 27.76
C GLY A 182 -2.61 11.57 27.55
N LYS A 183 -3.23 10.69 28.35
CA LYS A 183 -3.01 9.25 28.31
C LYS A 183 -3.93 8.61 27.28
N TYR A 184 -3.35 7.99 26.27
CA TYR A 184 -4.03 7.23 25.23
C TYR A 184 -4.00 5.74 25.54
N TYR A 185 -4.92 4.98 24.94
CA TYR A 185 -4.97 3.52 25.06
C TYR A 185 -5.08 2.89 23.68
N VAL A 186 -4.36 1.80 23.45
CA VAL A 186 -4.45 1.00 22.23
C VAL A 186 -5.07 -0.32 22.62
N LYS A 187 -6.06 -0.77 21.85
CA LYS A 187 -6.60 -2.11 21.95
C LYS A 187 -6.18 -2.90 20.71
N VAL A 188 -5.56 -4.05 20.93
CA VAL A 188 -5.30 -5.08 19.92
C VAL A 188 -6.32 -6.20 20.13
N GLU A 189 -6.97 -6.64 19.06
CA GLU A 189 -7.91 -7.76 19.12
C GLU A 189 -7.96 -8.50 17.77
N GLU A 190 -8.43 -9.74 17.76
CA GLU A 190 -8.61 -10.49 16.52
C GLU A 190 -9.85 -9.97 15.77
N CYS A 191 -9.75 -9.83 14.45
CA CYS A 191 -10.72 -9.17 13.60
C CYS A 191 -12.13 -9.79 13.69
N ASN A 192 -12.26 -11.12 13.73
CA ASN A 192 -13.56 -11.77 13.91
C ASN A 192 -14.15 -11.50 15.30
N SER A 193 -13.31 -11.42 16.34
CA SER A 193 -13.72 -11.01 17.69
C SER A 193 -14.18 -9.53 17.72
N TRP A 194 -13.47 -8.65 17.01
CA TRP A 194 -13.89 -7.25 16.82
C TRP A 194 -15.24 -7.18 16.10
N LEU A 195 -15.40 -7.85 14.95
CA LEU A 195 -16.65 -7.84 14.16
C LEU A 195 -17.86 -8.30 14.98
N ALA A 196 -17.66 -9.25 15.90
CA ALA A 196 -18.73 -9.77 16.74
C ALA A 196 -19.22 -8.75 17.79
N THR A 197 -18.38 -7.78 18.18
CA THR A 197 -18.67 -6.83 19.28
C THR A 197 -18.80 -5.38 18.81
N ALA A 198 -18.28 -5.05 17.64
CA ALA A 198 -18.28 -3.72 17.08
C ALA A 198 -19.71 -3.22 16.81
N THR A 199 -20.02 -2.03 17.32
CA THR A 199 -21.33 -1.40 17.16
C THR A 199 -21.44 -0.55 15.90
N ASN A 200 -20.31 -0.23 15.26
CA ASN A 200 -20.22 0.59 14.06
C ASN A 200 -19.27 -0.06 13.04
N VAL A 201 -19.62 -1.24 12.54
CA VAL A 201 -18.81 -1.94 11.53
C VAL A 201 -18.94 -1.21 10.18
N PRO A 202 -17.83 -0.82 9.51
CA PRO A 202 -17.87 -0.29 8.15
C PRO A 202 -18.62 -1.22 7.20
N ALA A 203 -19.37 -0.66 6.25
CA ALA A 203 -20.09 -1.47 5.29
C ALA A 203 -19.11 -2.34 4.47
N GLY A 204 -19.32 -3.65 4.49
CA GLY A 204 -18.46 -4.58 3.75
C GLY A 204 -17.13 -4.91 4.42
N ALA A 205 -16.91 -4.49 5.67
CA ALA A 205 -15.85 -5.01 6.51
C ALA A 205 -15.96 -6.54 6.60
N SER A 206 -14.83 -7.21 6.52
CA SER A 206 -14.76 -8.67 6.49
C SER A 206 -13.38 -9.10 6.94
N CYS A 207 -13.32 -10.04 7.86
CA CYS A 207 -12.07 -10.65 8.28
C CYS A 207 -11.77 -11.89 7.46
N ALA A 208 -10.52 -12.33 7.50
CA ALA A 208 -10.16 -13.67 7.09
C ALA A 208 -11.06 -14.68 7.83
N LYS A 209 -11.51 -15.72 7.11
CA LYS A 209 -12.38 -16.75 7.71
C LYS A 209 -11.73 -17.30 8.99
N PRO A 210 -12.52 -17.61 10.03
CA PRO A 210 -12.03 -18.36 11.18
C PRO A 210 -11.56 -19.73 10.68
N VAL A 211 -10.27 -19.83 10.41
CA VAL A 211 -9.55 -21.11 10.42
C VAL A 211 -8.90 -21.21 11.78
N ASP A 212 -8.48 -22.41 12.18
CA ASP A 212 -7.68 -22.58 13.39
C ASP A 212 -6.43 -21.69 13.26
N LYS A 213 -6.47 -20.50 13.87
CA LYS A 213 -5.35 -19.58 13.93
C LYS A 213 -4.36 -20.20 14.91
N THR A 214 -3.25 -20.68 14.37
CA THR A 214 -2.21 -21.37 15.14
C THR A 214 -1.00 -20.49 15.38
N ILE A 215 -0.91 -19.36 14.67
CA ILE A 215 0.10 -18.33 14.85
C ILE A 215 -0.61 -17.15 15.50
N VAL A 216 -0.41 -17.05 16.81
CA VAL A 216 -1.05 -16.07 17.70
C VAL A 216 -0.05 -15.05 18.25
N ASP A 217 1.25 -15.34 18.15
CA ASP A 217 2.31 -14.41 18.54
C ASP A 217 2.30 -13.19 17.62
N TYR A 218 2.53 -12.02 18.19
CA TYR A 218 2.72 -10.78 17.44
C TYR A 218 3.71 -9.82 18.11
N GLU A 219 4.11 -8.82 17.34
CA GLU A 219 4.92 -7.70 17.79
C GLU A 219 4.22 -6.38 17.46
N LEU A 220 3.94 -5.55 18.48
CA LEU A 220 3.40 -4.21 18.36
C LEU A 220 4.54 -3.19 18.33
N PHE A 221 4.63 -2.48 17.21
CA PHE A 221 5.48 -1.31 17.04
C PHE A 221 4.68 -0.03 17.31
N PHE A 222 5.26 0.89 18.08
CA PHE A 222 4.72 2.21 18.35
C PHE A 222 5.81 3.26 18.13
N ALA A 223 5.48 4.33 17.41
CA ALA A 223 6.34 5.49 17.32
C ALA A 223 5.56 6.79 17.21
N ILE A 224 6.16 7.85 17.74
CA ILE A 224 5.79 9.24 17.43
C ILE A 224 6.75 9.71 16.34
N LEU A 225 6.20 9.98 15.15
CA LEU A 225 6.98 10.39 13.99
C LEU A 225 7.39 11.85 14.12
N ASP A 226 8.69 12.10 13.97
CA ASP A 226 9.25 13.45 13.96
C ASP A 226 9.19 14.00 12.52
N PRO A 227 8.39 15.06 12.26
CA PRO A 227 8.22 15.61 10.91
C PRO A 227 9.49 16.26 10.34
N THR A 228 10.52 16.46 11.16
CA THR A 228 11.81 16.96 10.70
C THR A 228 12.69 15.85 10.12
N LYS A 229 12.28 14.58 10.24
CA LYS A 229 13.03 13.43 9.72
C LYS A 229 12.81 13.27 8.22
N ALA A 230 13.84 12.74 7.56
CA ALA A 230 13.73 12.31 6.17
C ALA A 230 12.63 11.24 6.05
N LEU A 231 11.77 11.36 5.03
CA LEU A 231 10.59 10.54 4.69
C LEU A 231 9.22 11.07 5.14
N VAL A 232 9.17 12.25 5.75
CA VAL A 232 7.90 12.90 6.09
C VAL A 232 7.83 14.26 5.41
N ALA A 233 6.78 14.48 4.62
CA ALA A 233 6.42 15.79 4.10
C ALA A 233 5.20 16.30 4.88
N MET A 234 5.42 17.32 5.70
CA MET A 234 4.39 17.97 6.47
C MET A 234 4.03 19.32 5.84
N ASP A 235 2.75 19.55 5.55
CA ASP A 235 2.32 20.92 5.30
C ASP A 235 2.34 21.77 6.59
N THR A 236 2.95 22.95 6.47
CA THR A 236 3.12 23.91 7.58
C THR A 236 2.35 25.20 7.31
N GLU A 237 1.26 25.11 6.55
CA GLU A 237 0.45 26.20 6.00
C GLU A 237 1.28 27.13 5.11
N LYS A 238 2.23 26.52 4.40
CA LYS A 238 3.06 27.21 3.41
C LYS A 238 2.81 26.68 2.03
N GLY A 239 2.33 25.45 1.89
CA GLY A 239 2.16 24.77 0.63
C GLY A 239 0.90 25.15 -0.14
N ASN A 240 0.24 26.28 0.10
CA ASN A 240 -1.14 26.45 -0.36
C ASN A 240 -1.31 26.80 -1.86
N ASP A 241 -0.20 26.86 -2.60
CA ASP A 241 -0.21 27.03 -4.05
C ASP A 241 0.99 26.36 -4.74
N ALA A 242 0.96 26.31 -6.07
CA ALA A 242 2.00 25.69 -6.88
C ALA A 242 3.40 26.31 -6.70
N ALA A 243 3.49 27.61 -6.37
CA ALA A 243 4.76 28.31 -6.21
C ALA A 243 5.37 28.08 -4.82
N SER A 244 4.56 27.73 -3.83
CA SER A 244 4.98 27.47 -2.45
C SER A 244 4.97 25.98 -2.07
N ALA A 245 4.76 25.10 -3.06
CA ALA A 245 4.65 23.66 -2.88
C ALA A 245 5.83 23.04 -2.08
N ILE A 246 5.51 22.10 -1.20
CA ILE A 246 6.47 21.47 -0.29
C ILE A 246 7.07 20.22 -0.93
N GLU A 247 8.40 20.14 -0.97
CA GLU A 247 9.10 19.00 -1.56
C GLU A 247 8.90 17.71 -0.75
N VAL A 248 8.51 16.63 -1.43
CA VAL A 248 8.40 15.30 -0.84
C VAL A 248 9.78 14.64 -0.80
N PRO A 249 10.31 14.29 0.39
CA PRO A 249 11.64 13.71 0.49
C PRO A 249 11.65 12.22 0.12
N TYR A 250 12.63 11.79 -0.68
CA TYR A 250 12.85 10.39 -1.02
C TYR A 250 14.15 9.87 -0.42
N LYS A 251 14.11 8.70 0.22
CA LYS A 251 15.29 8.05 0.81
C LYS A 251 15.35 6.59 0.39
N LYS A 252 16.55 6.13 0.03
CA LYS A 252 16.79 4.72 -0.23
C LYS A 252 16.58 3.87 1.03
N ASN A 253 16.12 2.64 0.85
CA ASN A 253 16.11 1.63 1.90
C ASN A 253 17.56 1.29 2.34
N GLN A 254 17.72 0.57 3.45
CA GLN A 254 19.06 0.21 3.97
C GLN A 254 19.90 -0.59 2.96
N ALA A 255 19.26 -1.40 2.13
CA ALA A 255 19.93 -2.18 1.08
C ALA A 255 20.39 -1.33 -0.12
N GLY A 256 19.91 -0.09 -0.26
CA GLY A 256 20.19 0.78 -1.41
C GLY A 256 19.53 0.33 -2.71
N THR A 257 18.69 -0.71 -2.69
CA THR A 257 18.07 -1.35 -3.86
C THR A 257 16.71 -0.76 -4.22
N GLY A 258 16.12 0.01 -3.32
CA GLY A 258 14.82 0.63 -3.50
C GLY A 258 14.68 1.86 -2.61
N TYR A 259 13.48 2.44 -2.63
CA TYR A 259 13.14 3.62 -1.84
C TYR A 259 12.07 3.29 -0.80
N ILE A 260 12.12 4.01 0.32
CA ILE A 260 11.05 3.96 1.33
C ILE A 260 9.98 4.96 0.90
N ALA A 261 8.72 4.54 0.95
CA ALA A 261 7.58 5.40 0.64
C ALA A 261 7.49 6.54 1.66
N PRO A 262 7.52 7.82 1.24
CA PRO A 262 7.32 8.92 2.17
C PRO A 262 5.86 9.06 2.57
N LEU A 263 5.67 9.52 3.81
CA LEU A 263 4.37 9.95 4.32
C LEU A 263 4.17 11.43 3.99
N ILE A 264 2.98 11.78 3.53
CA ILE A 264 2.54 13.15 3.29
C ILE A 264 1.38 13.43 4.23
N TYR A 265 1.43 14.53 4.98
CA TYR A 265 0.31 14.90 5.84
C TYR A 265 0.22 16.41 6.02
N GLY A 266 -0.95 16.88 6.41
CA GLY A 266 -1.23 18.30 6.64
C GLY A 266 -2.49 18.47 7.46
N TYR A 267 -2.75 19.72 7.84
CA TYR A 267 -3.98 20.11 8.52
C TYR A 267 -4.78 20.98 7.57
N PHE A 268 -6.11 20.91 7.64
CA PHE A 268 -6.92 21.87 6.91
C PHE A 268 -7.22 23.06 7.81
N THR A 269 -6.73 24.26 7.47
CA THR A 269 -6.97 25.48 8.25
C THR A 269 -8.39 26.01 8.11
N ASP A 270 -8.99 25.88 6.93
CA ASP A 270 -10.39 26.21 6.67
C ASP A 270 -11.01 25.36 5.54
N THR A 271 -12.26 25.66 5.18
CA THR A 271 -13.03 24.84 4.24
C THR A 271 -12.57 24.96 2.78
N ASN A 272 -11.81 26.00 2.43
CA ASN A 272 -11.25 26.24 1.10
C ASN A 272 -9.76 25.93 1.04
N ASP A 273 -9.22 25.35 2.10
CA ASP A 273 -7.80 25.09 2.19
C ASP A 273 -7.35 24.05 1.16
N VAL A 274 -6.13 24.22 0.68
CA VAL A 274 -5.48 23.35 -0.30
C VAL A 274 -4.03 23.29 0.09
N ASP A 275 -3.49 22.09 0.22
CA ASP A 275 -2.06 21.86 0.37
C ASP A 275 -1.47 21.33 -0.92
N VAL A 276 -0.28 21.82 -1.27
CA VAL A 276 0.41 21.48 -2.51
C VAL A 276 1.80 20.94 -2.19
N PHE A 277 2.10 19.77 -2.73
CA PHE A 277 3.39 19.11 -2.58
C PHE A 277 4.08 18.92 -3.93
N MET A 278 5.40 19.06 -3.96
CA MET A 278 6.23 18.76 -5.12
C MET A 278 6.73 17.31 -5.04
N ILE A 279 6.23 16.48 -5.95
CA ILE A 279 6.67 15.11 -6.17
C ILE A 279 7.70 15.11 -7.30
N LYS A 280 8.92 14.71 -6.99
CA LYS A 280 9.99 14.53 -7.98
C LYS A 280 10.73 13.22 -7.71
N LEU A 281 10.29 12.16 -8.39
CA LEU A 281 10.89 10.84 -8.19
C LEU A 281 12.36 10.81 -8.61
N PRO A 282 13.25 10.15 -7.86
CA PRO A 282 14.66 10.02 -8.23
C PRO A 282 14.87 9.37 -9.60
N ALA A 283 15.90 9.82 -10.34
CA ALA A 283 16.20 9.31 -11.69
C ALA A 283 16.56 7.82 -11.74
N ASP A 284 16.99 7.24 -10.62
CA ASP A 284 17.46 5.87 -10.49
C ASP A 284 16.42 4.91 -9.88
N VAL A 285 15.14 5.31 -9.84
CA VAL A 285 14.06 4.40 -9.46
C VAL A 285 14.01 3.22 -10.44
N PRO A 286 14.13 1.97 -9.96
CA PRO A 286 14.18 0.81 -10.84
C PRO A 286 12.80 0.54 -11.47
N VAL A 287 12.76 0.44 -12.80
CA VAL A 287 11.56 0.08 -13.57
C VAL A 287 11.95 -0.93 -14.65
N ALA A 288 11.20 -2.03 -14.75
CA ALA A 288 11.43 -3.02 -15.79
C ALA A 288 11.08 -2.46 -17.17
N ALA A 289 11.73 -2.95 -18.23
CA ALA A 289 11.61 -2.38 -19.58
C ALA A 289 10.19 -2.49 -20.18
N ASP A 290 9.40 -3.47 -19.74
CA ASP A 290 8.02 -3.68 -20.14
C ASP A 290 7.01 -2.93 -19.26
N LYS A 291 7.47 -2.16 -18.29
CA LYS A 291 6.64 -1.42 -17.32
C LYS A 291 6.91 0.07 -17.42
N ARG A 292 6.00 0.87 -16.88
CA ARG A 292 6.23 2.30 -16.64
C ARG A 292 6.29 2.61 -15.16
N LEU A 293 6.96 3.71 -14.84
CA LEU A 293 7.01 4.24 -13.50
C LEU A 293 5.63 4.81 -13.14
N SER A 294 5.14 4.49 -11.96
CA SER A 294 3.89 5.04 -11.44
C SER A 294 4.09 5.55 -10.01
N VAL A 295 3.38 6.62 -9.69
CA VAL A 295 3.12 7.08 -8.32
C VAL A 295 1.75 6.57 -7.92
N ASN A 296 1.62 6.04 -6.71
CA ASN A 296 0.35 5.73 -6.07
C ASN A 296 0.21 6.60 -4.82
N ILE A 297 -0.86 7.39 -4.75
CA ILE A 297 -1.20 8.19 -3.57
C ILE A 297 -2.40 7.54 -2.92
N GLU A 298 -2.20 7.03 -1.72
CA GLU A 298 -3.21 6.30 -0.98
C GLU A 298 -3.55 7.07 0.28
N GLY A 299 -4.85 7.25 0.52
CA GLY A 299 -5.37 7.97 1.67
C GLY A 299 -5.93 7.01 2.72
N PHE A 300 -5.92 7.47 3.96
CA PHE A 300 -6.63 6.78 5.04
C PHE A 300 -8.06 7.31 5.13
N ALA A 301 -9.02 6.42 5.33
CA ALA A 301 -10.39 6.82 5.62
C ALA A 301 -10.43 7.72 6.87
N PRO A 302 -11.26 8.77 6.92
CA PRO A 302 -11.38 9.61 8.11
C PRO A 302 -12.26 8.97 9.19
N GLY A 303 -12.31 9.63 10.35
CA GLY A 303 -13.20 9.31 11.45
C GLY A 303 -12.71 8.16 12.33
N ALA A 304 -13.54 7.78 13.29
CA ALA A 304 -13.19 6.75 14.29
C ALA A 304 -13.03 5.34 13.73
N LEU A 305 -13.45 5.11 12.47
CA LEU A 305 -13.28 3.86 11.73
C LEU A 305 -12.12 3.93 10.72
N GLY A 306 -11.25 4.92 10.88
CA GLY A 306 -10.06 5.13 10.06
C GLY A 306 -9.02 5.91 10.87
N ASN A 307 -8.39 6.92 10.28
CA ASN A 307 -7.27 7.63 10.92
C ASN A 307 -7.67 8.60 12.06
N GLY A 308 -8.96 8.82 12.31
CA GLY A 308 -9.43 9.78 13.33
C GLY A 308 -9.49 11.25 12.89
N SER A 309 -9.28 11.53 11.61
CA SER A 309 -9.57 12.85 11.05
C SER A 309 -11.06 13.15 11.09
N THR A 310 -11.43 14.40 11.30
CA THR A 310 -12.83 14.84 11.26
C THR A 310 -13.36 15.17 9.87
N SER A 311 -12.49 15.19 8.84
CA SER A 311 -12.85 15.52 7.46
C SER A 311 -12.09 14.64 6.46
N SER A 312 -12.60 14.52 5.24
CA SER A 312 -11.87 13.90 4.14
C SER A 312 -11.18 14.99 3.30
N PRO A 313 -10.07 14.66 2.63
CA PRO A 313 -9.70 15.38 1.42
C PRO A 313 -10.86 15.38 0.40
N GLY A 314 -10.91 16.43 -0.42
CA GLY A 314 -11.76 16.50 -1.60
C GLY A 314 -11.18 15.69 -2.76
N SER A 315 -11.24 16.25 -3.97
CA SER A 315 -10.58 15.62 -5.12
C SER A 315 -9.08 15.94 -5.13
N ILE A 316 -8.25 14.93 -4.87
CA ILE A 316 -6.80 15.07 -4.93
C ILE A 316 -6.37 14.99 -6.40
N GLY A 317 -5.56 15.96 -6.81
CA GLY A 317 -5.11 16.10 -8.19
C GLY A 317 -3.59 16.08 -8.32
N LEU A 318 -3.10 15.49 -9.40
CA LEU A 318 -1.70 15.55 -9.80
C LEU A 318 -1.58 16.35 -11.09
N SER A 319 -0.67 17.31 -11.17
CA SER A 319 -0.35 18.05 -12.40
C SER A 319 1.16 18.12 -12.62
N TYR A 320 1.57 18.50 -13.83
CA TYR A 320 2.97 18.80 -14.07
C TYR A 320 3.34 20.13 -13.39
N ALA A 321 4.49 20.18 -12.73
CA ALA A 321 4.99 21.43 -12.13
C ALA A 321 5.17 22.55 -13.17
N ALA A 322 5.51 22.20 -14.41
CA ALA A 322 5.67 23.15 -15.50
C ALA A 322 4.32 23.73 -16.01
N THR A 323 3.20 23.04 -15.78
CA THR A 323 1.86 23.42 -16.25
C THR A 323 0.81 23.12 -15.17
N PRO A 324 0.82 23.82 -14.03
CA PRO A 324 0.05 23.45 -12.84
C PRO A 324 -1.47 23.43 -13.04
N ALA A 325 -1.97 24.16 -14.04
CA ALA A 325 -3.41 24.25 -14.34
C ALA A 325 -3.97 23.07 -15.17
N ALA A 326 -3.11 22.16 -15.65
CA ALA A 326 -3.52 21.00 -16.43
C ALA A 326 -3.39 19.73 -15.59
N TRP A 327 -4.53 19.14 -15.20
CA TRP A 327 -4.52 17.90 -14.42
C TRP A 327 -3.98 16.75 -15.26
N LEU A 328 -2.98 16.06 -14.75
CA LEU A 328 -2.58 14.75 -15.25
C LEU A 328 -3.53 13.68 -14.71
N ALA A 329 -3.85 13.76 -13.42
CA ALA A 329 -4.77 12.86 -12.74
C ALA A 329 -5.62 13.60 -11.70
N LEU A 330 -6.81 13.10 -11.42
CA LEU A 330 -7.75 13.65 -10.43
C LEU A 330 -8.67 12.54 -9.90
N ALA A 331 -8.60 12.24 -8.61
CA ALA A 331 -9.43 11.24 -7.94
C ALA A 331 -10.19 11.84 -6.74
N ASP A 332 -11.39 11.34 -6.45
CA ASP A 332 -12.26 11.82 -5.37
C ASP A 332 -11.98 11.05 -4.07
N PHE A 333 -11.13 11.60 -3.19
CA PHE A 333 -10.75 10.98 -1.91
C PHE A 333 -11.82 11.13 -0.83
N SER A 334 -12.97 11.71 -1.17
CA SER A 334 -14.16 11.54 -0.33
C SER A 334 -14.79 10.15 -0.44
N ASN A 335 -14.34 9.37 -1.42
CA ASN A 335 -14.56 7.94 -1.52
C ASN A 335 -13.41 7.19 -0.83
N GLU A 336 -13.74 6.31 0.12
CA GLU A 336 -12.77 5.54 0.92
C GLU A 336 -11.90 4.58 0.09
N ASP A 337 -12.35 4.22 -1.11
CA ASP A 337 -11.63 3.33 -2.03
C ASP A 337 -10.82 4.07 -3.11
N ALA A 338 -10.74 5.40 -3.04
CA ALA A 338 -10.00 6.20 -4.02
C ALA A 338 -8.48 6.05 -3.85
N ASP A 339 -7.80 5.94 -4.98
CA ASP A 339 -6.35 5.90 -5.11
C ASP A 339 -5.97 6.81 -6.28
N LEU A 340 -4.77 7.36 -6.29
CA LEU A 340 -4.22 8.02 -7.46
C LEU A 340 -3.01 7.22 -7.91
N ALA A 341 -3.21 6.29 -8.82
CA ALA A 341 -2.17 5.45 -9.41
C ALA A 341 -1.83 5.95 -10.82
N THR A 342 -0.91 6.90 -10.91
CA THR A 342 -0.64 7.67 -12.12
C THR A 342 0.73 7.35 -12.71
N PRO A 343 0.81 7.08 -14.03
CA PRO A 343 2.08 6.98 -14.74
C PRO A 343 2.84 8.31 -14.69
N VAL A 344 4.12 8.25 -14.35
CA VAL A 344 5.00 9.41 -14.27
C VAL A 344 6.35 9.14 -14.92
N THR A 345 7.17 10.17 -15.06
CA THR A 345 8.54 10.10 -15.53
C THR A 345 9.48 10.48 -14.40
N ALA A 346 10.55 9.70 -14.20
CA ALA A 346 11.56 10.02 -13.20
C ALA A 346 12.23 11.37 -13.49
N ASP A 347 12.69 12.07 -12.45
CA ASP A 347 13.30 13.40 -12.50
C ASP A 347 12.41 14.53 -13.09
N VAL A 348 11.14 14.24 -13.39
CA VAL A 348 10.12 15.25 -13.72
C VAL A 348 9.40 15.68 -12.45
N GLY A 349 9.17 16.99 -12.30
CA GLY A 349 8.43 17.56 -11.17
C GLY A 349 6.92 17.53 -11.41
N TYR A 350 6.20 17.03 -10.42
CA TYR A 350 4.74 16.98 -10.37
C TYR A 350 4.25 17.70 -9.11
N LEU A 351 3.06 18.29 -9.18
CA LEU A 351 2.40 18.95 -8.07
C LEU A 351 1.20 18.12 -7.65
N LEU A 352 1.19 17.68 -6.38
CA LEU A 352 0.07 17.02 -5.73
C LEU A 352 -0.74 18.06 -4.97
N PHE A 353 -2.02 18.23 -5.34
CA PHE A 353 -2.95 19.14 -4.69
C PHE A 353 -3.90 18.35 -3.81
N VAL A 354 -3.96 18.69 -2.52
CA VAL A 354 -4.78 18.05 -1.51
C VAL A 354 -5.76 19.10 -0.97
N PRO A 355 -6.93 19.28 -1.62
CA PRO A 355 -7.93 20.24 -1.14
C PRO A 355 -8.74 19.66 0.02
N HIS A 356 -9.21 20.53 0.92
CA HIS A 356 -10.32 20.20 1.82
C HIS A 356 -11.60 19.94 1.00
N LYS A 357 -12.47 19.04 1.46
CA LYS A 357 -13.71 18.67 0.74
C LYS A 357 -14.76 19.79 0.67
N GLY A 358 -14.62 20.81 1.50
CA GLY A 358 -15.50 21.99 1.56
C GLY A 358 -16.65 21.89 2.56
N ASP A 359 -16.74 20.80 3.32
CA ASP A 359 -17.66 20.68 4.44
C ASP A 359 -17.20 21.48 5.66
N LYS A 360 -17.97 21.44 6.75
CA LYS A 360 -17.63 22.22 7.94
C LYS A 360 -16.38 21.63 8.59
N LYS A 361 -15.33 22.45 8.68
CA LYS A 361 -14.09 22.12 9.41
C LYS A 361 -14.38 21.52 10.78
N GLY A 362 -13.83 20.34 11.02
CA GLY A 362 -13.94 19.64 12.29
C GLY A 362 -12.87 20.03 13.30
N ALA A 363 -12.90 19.39 14.47
CA ALA A 363 -11.98 19.70 15.58
C ALA A 363 -10.60 19.03 15.42
N ASN A 364 -10.49 18.00 14.58
CA ASN A 364 -9.27 17.26 14.30
C ASN A 364 -9.12 17.11 12.77
N ASP A 365 -9.00 18.24 12.10
CA ASP A 365 -9.11 18.33 10.64
C ASP A 365 -7.74 18.19 9.97
N PHE A 366 -7.45 16.98 9.48
CA PHE A 366 -6.17 16.64 8.89
C PHE A 366 -6.32 15.57 7.80
N TYR A 367 -5.24 15.31 7.08
CA TYR A 367 -5.13 14.14 6.21
C TYR A 367 -3.75 13.50 6.36
N ILE A 368 -3.69 12.22 6.01
CA ILE A 368 -2.44 11.47 5.90
C ILE A 368 -2.54 10.71 4.58
N LEU A 369 -1.47 10.74 3.80
CA LEU A 369 -1.33 10.03 2.54
C LEU A 369 0.00 9.27 2.53
N VAL A 370 0.00 8.09 1.92
CA VAL A 370 1.23 7.38 1.58
C VAL A 370 1.53 7.62 0.11
N ASN A 371 2.76 8.03 -0.20
CA ASN A 371 3.22 8.14 -1.58
C ASN A 371 4.11 6.94 -1.91
N SER A 372 3.49 5.86 -2.38
CA SER A 372 4.22 4.70 -2.88
C SER A 372 4.51 4.89 -4.37
N PHE A 373 5.60 4.30 -4.85
CA PHE A 373 5.95 4.40 -6.28
C PHE A 373 6.78 3.20 -6.71
N GLY A 374 6.73 2.91 -7.99
CA GLY A 374 7.47 1.80 -8.57
C GLY A 374 6.97 1.43 -9.95
N ALA A 375 7.38 0.25 -10.39
CA ALA A 375 6.95 -0.29 -11.67
C ALA A 375 5.47 -0.71 -11.61
N GLY A 376 4.65 -0.19 -12.52
CA GLY A 376 3.24 -0.55 -12.66
C GLY A 376 3.03 -1.97 -13.20
N ASN A 377 1.90 -2.17 -13.89
CA ASN A 377 1.70 -3.39 -14.66
C ASN A 377 2.53 -3.34 -15.94
N PRO A 378 2.75 -4.49 -16.63
CA PRO A 378 3.28 -4.46 -17.97
C PRO A 378 2.42 -3.59 -18.88
N VAL A 379 3.07 -2.71 -19.63
CA VAL A 379 2.42 -1.82 -20.59
C VAL A 379 2.02 -2.64 -21.80
N GLU A 380 0.84 -2.39 -22.35
CA GLU A 380 0.45 -2.96 -23.63
C GLU A 380 1.47 -2.66 -24.73
N GLN A 381 1.67 -3.62 -25.63
CA GLN A 381 2.70 -3.55 -26.66
C GLN A 381 2.12 -3.33 -28.06
N LYS A 382 0.80 -3.45 -28.23
CA LYS A 382 0.13 -3.42 -29.54
C LYS A 382 -0.98 -2.38 -29.68
N GLU A 383 -0.80 -1.18 -29.10
CA GLU A 383 -1.74 -0.05 -29.19
C GLU A 383 -2.46 0.11 -30.56
N ALA A 384 -1.71 0.04 -31.67
CA ALA A 384 -2.30 0.24 -33.00
C ALA A 384 -3.04 -0.98 -33.56
N ASP A 385 -2.72 -2.18 -33.06
CA ASP A 385 -3.11 -3.46 -33.67
C ASP A 385 -4.14 -4.24 -32.84
N ASN A 386 -4.22 -4.01 -31.53
CA ASN A 386 -5.15 -4.68 -30.60
C ASN A 386 -6.57 -4.10 -30.63
N ASN A 387 -6.84 -3.17 -31.55
CA ASN A 387 -8.11 -2.47 -31.73
C ASN A 387 -9.30 -3.35 -32.21
N THR A 388 -9.04 -4.64 -32.47
CA THR A 388 -10.05 -5.60 -32.94
C THR A 388 -9.85 -6.98 -32.30
N LEU A 389 -10.91 -7.79 -32.28
CA LEU A 389 -10.87 -9.17 -31.79
C LEU A 389 -9.75 -10.02 -32.42
N ALA A 390 -9.50 -9.84 -33.73
CA ALA A 390 -8.47 -10.60 -34.45
C ALA A 390 -7.04 -10.11 -34.13
N GLY A 391 -6.90 -8.85 -33.72
CA GLY A 391 -5.64 -8.22 -33.36
C GLY A 391 -5.25 -8.37 -31.90
N ALA A 392 -6.08 -9.06 -31.09
CA ALA A 392 -5.92 -9.13 -29.65
C ALA A 392 -4.48 -9.48 -29.21
N GLU A 393 -3.93 -8.67 -28.30
CA GLU A 393 -2.59 -8.83 -27.75
C GLU A 393 -2.53 -9.97 -26.74
N GLU A 394 -1.60 -10.92 -26.91
CA GLU A 394 -1.46 -12.01 -25.94
C GLU A 394 -0.78 -11.53 -24.66
N LEU A 395 -1.47 -11.64 -23.53
CA LEU A 395 -0.88 -11.33 -22.23
C LEU A 395 -0.14 -12.55 -21.68
N PRO A 396 1.12 -12.39 -21.22
CA PRO A 396 1.85 -13.47 -20.60
C PRO A 396 1.26 -13.80 -19.22
N ASN A 397 1.21 -15.09 -18.88
CA ASN A 397 0.91 -15.52 -17.51
C ASN A 397 2.05 -15.09 -16.58
N GLN A 398 1.74 -14.26 -15.59
CA GLN A 398 2.71 -13.73 -14.63
C GLN A 398 2.80 -14.57 -13.35
N GLN A 399 1.92 -15.55 -13.18
CA GLN A 399 1.96 -16.46 -12.03
C GLN A 399 2.92 -17.63 -12.31
N LYS A 400 3.98 -17.76 -11.50
CA LYS A 400 4.96 -18.86 -11.60
C LYS A 400 4.40 -20.24 -11.20
N SER A 401 3.43 -20.28 -10.29
CA SER A 401 2.81 -21.51 -9.78
C SER A 401 1.34 -21.29 -9.41
N GLY A 402 0.49 -22.28 -9.68
CA GLY A 402 -0.95 -22.19 -9.45
C GLY A 402 -1.71 -21.73 -10.69
N LEU A 403 -2.89 -21.14 -10.50
CA LEU A 403 -3.73 -20.69 -11.60
C LEU A 403 -3.18 -19.41 -12.26
N PRO A 404 -3.36 -19.24 -13.59
CA PRO A 404 -2.85 -18.08 -14.29
C PRO A 404 -3.34 -16.74 -13.73
N LYS A 405 -2.44 -15.76 -13.76
CA LYS A 405 -2.75 -14.35 -13.50
C LYS A 405 -2.14 -13.49 -14.60
N TYR A 406 -2.89 -12.48 -15.01
CA TYR A 406 -2.49 -11.55 -16.05
C TYR A 406 -2.64 -10.13 -15.52
N PHE A 407 -1.70 -9.27 -15.88
CA PHE A 407 -1.72 -7.86 -15.50
C PHE A 407 -1.33 -7.05 -16.73
N VAL A 408 -2.06 -5.97 -16.97
CA VAL A 408 -1.79 -5.04 -18.05
C VAL A 408 -2.12 -3.63 -17.60
N GLU A 409 -1.43 -2.68 -18.18
CA GLU A 409 -1.70 -1.26 -18.10
C GLU A 409 -1.55 -0.67 -19.50
N GLY A 410 -2.37 0.33 -19.82
CA GLY A 410 -2.46 0.84 -21.17
C GLY A 410 -2.96 2.27 -21.20
N ASN A 411 -3.26 2.75 -22.40
CA ASN A 411 -3.93 4.02 -22.61
C ASN A 411 -5.10 3.81 -23.57
N LEU A 412 -6.17 4.58 -23.41
CA LEU A 412 -7.29 4.56 -24.37
C LEU A 412 -7.44 5.94 -24.99
N GLY A 413 -7.12 6.03 -26.29
CA GLY A 413 -7.38 7.22 -27.10
C GLY A 413 -8.85 7.36 -27.49
N THR A 414 -9.25 8.51 -28.06
CA THR A 414 -10.63 8.64 -28.59
C THR A 414 -10.89 7.61 -29.70
N GLY A 415 -11.89 6.75 -29.49
CA GLY A 415 -12.27 5.68 -30.43
C GLY A 415 -11.46 4.40 -30.31
N ASP A 416 -10.55 4.34 -29.35
CA ASP A 416 -9.67 3.21 -29.08
C ASP A 416 -10.35 2.10 -28.28
N VAL A 417 -9.99 0.85 -28.56
CA VAL A 417 -10.58 -0.35 -27.97
C VAL A 417 -9.56 -1.48 -27.88
N ASP A 418 -8.97 -1.69 -26.71
CA ASP A 418 -7.98 -2.77 -26.56
C ASP A 418 -8.62 -4.14 -26.43
N HIS A 419 -8.07 -5.11 -27.15
CA HIS A 419 -8.39 -6.53 -26.98
C HIS A 419 -7.16 -7.28 -26.48
N PHE A 420 -7.32 -8.01 -25.38
CA PHE A 420 -6.28 -8.82 -24.77
C PHE A 420 -6.66 -10.29 -24.77
N ALA A 421 -5.74 -11.11 -25.23
CA ALA A 421 -5.83 -12.53 -25.37
C ALA A 421 -5.25 -13.23 -24.14
N LEU A 422 -6.08 -14.01 -23.44
CA LEU A 422 -5.70 -14.72 -22.22
C LEU A 422 -5.73 -16.22 -22.47
N SER A 423 -4.62 -16.91 -22.18
CA SER A 423 -4.61 -18.38 -22.27
C SER A 423 -5.37 -19.00 -21.10
N VAL A 424 -6.30 -19.89 -21.41
CA VAL A 424 -7.01 -20.71 -20.42
C VAL A 424 -6.91 -22.20 -20.77
N ALA A 425 -5.97 -22.53 -21.68
CA ALA A 425 -5.70 -23.89 -22.11
C ALA A 425 -5.14 -24.73 -20.96
N GLY A 426 -5.59 -25.98 -20.87
CA GLY A 426 -5.07 -26.94 -19.90
C GLY A 426 -5.39 -26.62 -18.43
N LEU A 427 -6.28 -25.67 -18.16
CA LEU A 427 -6.76 -25.42 -16.81
C LEU A 427 -7.36 -26.70 -16.20
N PRO A 428 -7.14 -26.95 -14.89
CA PRO A 428 -7.85 -28.02 -14.19
C PRO A 428 -9.36 -27.91 -14.42
N LYS A 429 -10.08 -29.04 -14.45
CA LYS A 429 -11.56 -29.00 -14.49
C LYS A 429 -12.17 -28.22 -13.31
N THR A 430 -11.41 -28.11 -12.23
CA THR A 430 -11.72 -27.32 -11.04
C THR A 430 -11.36 -25.85 -11.16
N ALA A 431 -10.81 -25.36 -12.28
CA ALA A 431 -10.54 -23.94 -12.52
C ALA A 431 -11.46 -23.47 -13.65
N SER A 432 -12.66 -23.04 -13.27
CA SER A 432 -13.71 -22.69 -14.21
C SER A 432 -14.17 -21.25 -14.11
N LYS A 433 -13.53 -20.43 -13.27
CA LYS A 433 -13.95 -19.05 -13.02
C LYS A 433 -12.87 -18.06 -13.42
N ILE A 434 -13.28 -16.89 -13.89
CA ILE A 434 -12.40 -15.76 -14.18
C ILE A 434 -12.95 -14.50 -13.51
N SER A 435 -12.06 -13.69 -12.96
CA SER A 435 -12.35 -12.35 -12.46
C SER A 435 -11.45 -11.33 -13.13
N VAL A 436 -12.00 -10.17 -13.45
CA VAL A 436 -11.28 -9.01 -14.00
C VAL A 436 -11.54 -7.83 -13.09
N SER A 437 -10.48 -7.16 -12.62
CA SER A 437 -10.59 -5.87 -11.96
C SER A 437 -9.77 -4.86 -12.74
N CYS A 438 -10.40 -3.74 -13.08
CA CYS A 438 -9.73 -2.64 -13.74
C CYS A 438 -10.10 -1.32 -13.09
N ALA A 439 -9.19 -0.35 -13.16
CA ALA A 439 -9.44 1.00 -12.74
C ALA A 439 -8.82 1.99 -13.73
N ALA A 440 -9.53 3.10 -13.93
CA ALA A 440 -9.05 4.27 -14.64
C ALA A 440 -9.50 5.51 -13.89
N GLN A 441 -10.80 5.84 -13.91
CA GLN A 441 -11.34 7.01 -13.21
C GLN A 441 -11.01 6.97 -11.72
N MET A 442 -11.14 5.79 -11.10
CA MET A 442 -10.84 5.59 -9.69
C MET A 442 -9.37 5.76 -9.35
N ASP A 443 -8.47 5.54 -10.30
CA ASP A 443 -7.01 5.68 -10.18
C ASP A 443 -6.54 7.07 -10.67
N GLY A 444 -7.47 8.01 -10.84
CA GLY A 444 -7.23 9.40 -11.22
C GLY A 444 -7.21 9.69 -12.72
N SER A 445 -7.34 8.68 -13.59
CA SER A 445 -7.38 8.89 -15.04
C SER A 445 -8.59 9.74 -15.46
N GLY A 446 -8.47 10.42 -16.59
CA GLY A 446 -9.55 11.15 -17.22
C GLY A 446 -10.52 10.27 -18.01
N LEU A 447 -10.25 8.98 -18.19
CA LEU A 447 -11.23 8.06 -18.78
C LEU A 447 -12.50 8.01 -17.93
N ARG A 448 -13.67 8.04 -18.56
CA ARG A 448 -14.99 7.91 -17.92
C ARG A 448 -15.73 6.73 -18.51
N GLY A 449 -16.39 5.97 -17.65
CA GLY A 449 -17.17 4.80 -18.06
C GLY A 449 -16.30 3.71 -18.68
N LEU A 450 -15.12 3.42 -18.10
CA LEU A 450 -14.31 2.28 -18.49
C LEU A 450 -15.15 1.00 -18.39
N THR A 451 -15.11 0.15 -19.41
CA THR A 451 -15.82 -1.13 -19.46
C THR A 451 -14.85 -2.26 -19.75
N ALA A 452 -15.16 -3.44 -19.22
CA ALA A 452 -14.50 -4.69 -19.51
C ALA A 452 -15.53 -5.71 -19.94
N ASP A 453 -15.30 -6.31 -21.09
CA ASP A 453 -16.13 -7.37 -21.65
C ASP A 453 -15.28 -8.61 -21.91
N LEU A 454 -15.64 -9.72 -21.28
CA LEU A 454 -15.02 -11.02 -21.49
C LEU A 454 -15.74 -11.73 -22.63
N LEU A 455 -14.99 -12.00 -23.69
CA LEU A 455 -15.47 -12.59 -24.93
C LEU A 455 -14.86 -13.98 -25.13
N ASP A 456 -15.66 -14.89 -25.69
CA ASP A 456 -15.11 -16.15 -26.22
C ASP A 456 -14.32 -15.91 -27.52
N ALA A 457 -13.73 -16.98 -28.08
CA ALA A 457 -12.96 -16.90 -29.33
C ALA A 457 -13.78 -16.45 -30.56
N LYS A 458 -15.11 -16.41 -30.47
CA LYS A 458 -16.02 -15.95 -31.52
C LYS A 458 -16.54 -14.52 -31.27
N GLY A 459 -16.10 -13.88 -30.19
CA GLY A 459 -16.55 -12.54 -29.81
C GLY A 459 -17.88 -12.51 -29.05
N VAL A 460 -18.35 -13.65 -28.51
CA VAL A 460 -19.57 -13.70 -27.70
C VAL A 460 -19.23 -13.32 -26.26
N SER A 461 -19.87 -12.26 -25.77
CA SER A 461 -19.76 -11.83 -24.38
C SER A 461 -20.30 -12.87 -23.41
N PHE A 462 -19.54 -13.18 -22.38
CA PHE A 462 -19.95 -14.05 -21.28
C PHE A 462 -19.76 -13.40 -19.90
N GLY A 463 -19.13 -12.22 -19.81
CA GLY A 463 -19.03 -11.43 -18.58
C GLY A 463 -18.77 -9.96 -18.88
N PHE A 464 -19.45 -9.05 -18.19
CA PHE A 464 -19.37 -7.61 -18.45
C PHE A 464 -19.39 -6.83 -17.14
N ALA A 465 -18.61 -5.75 -17.07
CA ALA A 465 -18.71 -4.75 -16.02
C ALA A 465 -18.34 -3.36 -16.56
N ALA A 466 -18.69 -2.33 -15.78
CA ALA A 466 -18.31 -0.95 -16.00
C ALA A 466 -17.74 -0.36 -14.70
N GLU A 467 -16.73 0.49 -14.82
CA GLU A 467 -16.22 1.32 -13.74
C GLU A 467 -17.22 2.42 -13.41
N THR A 468 -17.27 2.82 -12.15
CA THR A 468 -18.02 3.99 -11.70
C THR A 468 -17.07 4.98 -11.03
N SER A 469 -17.54 6.20 -10.78
CA SER A 469 -16.77 7.17 -10.01
C SER A 469 -16.50 6.77 -8.55
N LYS A 470 -17.10 5.66 -8.08
CA LYS A 470 -17.01 5.21 -6.68
C LYS A 470 -16.38 3.83 -6.52
N ALA A 471 -16.18 3.09 -7.60
CA ALA A 471 -15.68 1.73 -7.52
C ALA A 471 -15.00 1.36 -8.84
N ALA A 472 -13.88 0.63 -8.70
CA ALA A 472 -13.27 -0.03 -9.84
C ALA A 472 -14.28 -0.93 -10.54
N LEU A 473 -14.02 -1.14 -11.82
CA LEU A 473 -14.66 -2.21 -12.55
C LEU A 473 -14.31 -3.56 -11.91
N LEU A 474 -15.31 -4.42 -11.74
CA LEU A 474 -15.13 -5.81 -11.32
C LEU A 474 -16.08 -6.75 -12.08
N VAL A 475 -15.53 -7.56 -12.98
CA VAL A 475 -16.18 -8.79 -13.46
C VAL A 475 -15.86 -9.88 -12.44
N LYS A 476 -16.86 -10.37 -11.71
CA LYS A 476 -16.64 -11.26 -10.55
C LYS A 476 -16.99 -12.71 -10.88
N GLN A 477 -15.98 -13.59 -10.84
CA GLN A 477 -16.13 -15.06 -10.84
C GLN A 477 -17.11 -15.60 -11.87
N VAL A 478 -16.94 -15.16 -13.12
CA VAL A 478 -17.76 -15.62 -14.25
C VAL A 478 -17.25 -16.97 -14.75
N ASP A 479 -18.15 -17.85 -15.19
CA ASP A 479 -17.76 -19.14 -15.77
C ASP A 479 -17.01 -18.97 -17.09
N ILE A 480 -15.84 -19.59 -17.19
CA ILE A 480 -15.08 -19.71 -18.43
C ILE A 480 -15.85 -20.69 -19.34
N PRO A 481 -16.10 -20.34 -20.62
CA PRO A 481 -16.78 -21.23 -21.55
C PRO A 481 -16.13 -22.62 -21.64
N ALA A 482 -16.95 -23.67 -21.58
CA ALA A 482 -16.44 -25.04 -21.56
C ALA A 482 -15.61 -25.37 -22.81
N GLY A 483 -14.39 -25.87 -22.59
CA GLY A 483 -13.46 -26.22 -23.66
C GLY A 483 -12.78 -25.01 -24.33
N ALA A 484 -12.89 -23.81 -23.76
CA ALA A 484 -12.10 -22.67 -24.21
C ALA A 484 -10.62 -22.90 -23.90
N ASP A 485 -9.76 -22.70 -24.90
CA ASP A 485 -8.31 -22.59 -24.72
C ASP A 485 -7.86 -21.12 -24.56
N LYS A 486 -8.74 -20.19 -24.94
CA LYS A 486 -8.49 -18.76 -24.99
C LYS A 486 -9.77 -17.99 -24.71
N VAL A 487 -9.64 -16.90 -23.95
CA VAL A 487 -10.68 -15.88 -23.77
C VAL A 487 -10.09 -14.52 -24.10
N ILE A 488 -10.94 -13.58 -24.51
CA ILE A 488 -10.52 -12.23 -24.85
C ILE A 488 -11.11 -11.26 -23.82
N LEU A 489 -10.29 -10.41 -23.24
CA LEU A 489 -10.70 -9.22 -22.51
C LEU A 489 -10.75 -8.05 -23.48
N LYS A 490 -11.91 -7.44 -23.66
CA LYS A 490 -12.08 -6.20 -24.41
C LYS A 490 -12.24 -5.04 -23.43
N LEU A 491 -11.44 -4.01 -23.59
CA LEU A 491 -11.53 -2.75 -22.84
C LEU A 491 -12.01 -1.62 -23.77
N SER A 492 -12.84 -0.75 -23.23
CA SER A 492 -13.29 0.48 -23.90
C SER A 492 -13.74 1.48 -22.85
N PHE A 493 -14.01 2.71 -23.26
CA PHE A 493 -14.51 3.78 -22.39
C PHE A 493 -15.54 4.64 -23.12
N ASP A 494 -16.31 5.44 -22.37
CA ASP A 494 -17.34 6.32 -22.94
C ASP A 494 -16.73 7.63 -23.45
N LYS A 495 -15.97 8.32 -22.61
CA LYS A 495 -15.38 9.62 -22.94
C LYS A 495 -14.16 9.97 -22.09
N GLN A 496 -13.35 10.89 -22.62
CA GLN A 496 -12.27 11.55 -21.88
C GLN A 496 -12.84 12.78 -21.13
N GLU A 497 -12.49 12.93 -19.86
CA GLU A 497 -12.77 14.13 -19.08
C GLU A 497 -11.91 15.29 -19.61
N ALA A 498 -12.56 16.40 -20.00
CA ALA A 498 -11.88 17.48 -20.70
C ALA A 498 -10.80 18.18 -19.86
N THR A 499 -10.90 18.11 -18.53
CA THR A 499 -9.98 18.77 -17.61
C THR A 499 -8.84 17.88 -17.12
N VAL A 500 -8.86 16.58 -17.42
CA VAL A 500 -7.85 15.61 -16.98
C VAL A 500 -7.20 14.99 -18.20
N ALA A 501 -5.89 15.17 -18.36
CA ALA A 501 -5.14 14.76 -19.53
C ALA A 501 -4.80 13.26 -19.54
N GLY A 502 -4.67 12.62 -18.36
CA GLY A 502 -4.37 11.20 -18.26
C GLY A 502 -5.48 10.36 -18.90
N ASN A 503 -5.10 9.39 -19.72
CA ASN A 503 -6.01 8.49 -20.43
C ASN A 503 -5.63 7.02 -20.20
N TYR A 504 -5.01 6.73 -19.05
CA TYR A 504 -4.50 5.41 -18.70
C TYR A 504 -5.55 4.54 -18.01
N TYR A 505 -5.33 3.23 -18.03
CA TYR A 505 -6.04 2.25 -17.20
C TYR A 505 -5.07 1.18 -16.67
N ARG A 506 -5.48 0.48 -15.60
CA ARG A 506 -4.74 -0.63 -15.00
C ARG A 506 -5.69 -1.80 -14.76
N CYS A 507 -5.29 -3.01 -15.14
CA CYS A 507 -6.11 -4.22 -15.01
C CYS A 507 -5.34 -5.40 -14.40
N GLY A 508 -6.01 -6.12 -13.50
CA GLY A 508 -5.62 -7.45 -13.03
C GLY A 508 -6.67 -8.49 -13.38
N ILE A 509 -6.23 -9.64 -13.91
CA ILE A 509 -7.10 -10.74 -14.32
C ILE A 509 -6.65 -12.02 -13.62
N HIS A 510 -7.60 -12.68 -12.98
CA HIS A 510 -7.35 -13.85 -12.16
C HIS A 510 -8.23 -15.02 -12.61
N VAL A 511 -7.60 -16.15 -12.92
CA VAL A 511 -8.28 -17.43 -13.05
C VAL A 511 -8.40 -18.06 -11.66
N LEU A 512 -9.59 -18.55 -11.33
CA LEU A 512 -9.95 -18.99 -9.99
C LEU A 512 -10.58 -20.39 -10.04
N GLU A 513 -10.38 -21.14 -8.95
CA GLU A 513 -11.22 -22.31 -8.67
C GLU A 513 -12.61 -21.84 -8.24
N PRO A 514 -13.71 -22.57 -8.56
CA PRO A 514 -14.99 -22.36 -7.93
C PRO A 514 -14.80 -22.39 -6.42
N GLN A 515 -15.24 -21.33 -5.75
CA GLN A 515 -15.41 -21.43 -4.32
C GLN A 515 -16.45 -22.53 -4.07
N ALA A 516 -16.11 -23.50 -3.21
CA ALA A 516 -17.10 -24.45 -2.72
C ALA A 516 -18.26 -23.62 -2.18
N GLY A 517 -19.46 -23.82 -2.75
CA GLY A 517 -20.62 -23.01 -2.41
C GLY A 517 -20.82 -23.01 -0.90
N ASN A 518 -20.79 -21.83 -0.31
CA ASN A 518 -21.19 -21.60 1.08
C ASN A 518 -22.71 -21.76 1.20
#